data_AF-A0A1V4E676-F1
#
_entry.id   AF-A0A1V4E676-F1
#
_cell.length_a   1.000
_cell.length_b   1.000
_cell.length_c   1.000
_cell.angle_alpha   90.00
_cell.angle_beta   90.00
_cell.angle_gamma   90.00
#
_symmetry.space_group_name_H-M   'P 1'
#
loop_
_entity.id
_entity.type
_entity.pdbx_description
1 polymer ?
#
loop_
_entity_poly.entity_id
_entity_poly.type
_entity_poly.pdbx_seq_one_letter_code
_entity_poly.pdbx_strand_id
1 'polypeptide(L)'
;MPAARALGGLTEKEVGQALQRVRRLLSAAHLDPATVRGERPEEFARLLHPRQREEFLRHLDAGGPSGTRSWLFSLAPDTAEPVGDVVKVSGETTISERAGGGVTIETDYLFVHPVSRPGAPLTVTRVVEHHRSEFSAYREGGRLVVWLAADKSALFGANCDPDDGFVHPRFPGDPRGARPSGAPVDPYDRASGVSAGPRCPAALGT
;
A
#
# COMPACT_ATOMS: atom_id res chain seq x y z
N MET A 1 -10.43 7.57 7.86
CA MET A 1 -11.15 6.54 8.63
C MET A 1 -12.52 7.05 9.00
N PRO A 2 -13.59 6.27 8.74
CA PRO A 2 -14.96 6.62 9.12
C PRO A 2 -15.14 6.57 10.64
N ALA A 3 -16.25 7.16 11.12
CA ALA A 3 -16.67 6.99 12.50
C ALA A 3 -17.09 5.54 12.76
N ALA A 4 -16.67 4.98 13.90
CA ALA A 4 -17.04 3.62 14.29
C ALA A 4 -18.53 3.53 14.64
N ARG A 5 -19.16 2.42 14.27
CA ARG A 5 -20.54 2.05 14.64
C ARG A 5 -20.60 0.53 14.81
N ALA A 6 -21.47 0.04 15.68
CA ALA A 6 -21.72 -1.39 15.77
C ALA A 6 -22.28 -1.91 14.44
N LEU A 7 -21.70 -3.00 13.92
CA LEU A 7 -22.01 -3.53 12.58
C LEU A 7 -21.56 -4.99 12.48
N GLY A 8 -22.31 -5.84 11.75
CA GLY A 8 -21.90 -7.22 11.50
C GLY A 8 -21.70 -8.05 12.78
N GLY A 9 -22.42 -7.74 13.85
CA GLY A 9 -22.27 -8.39 15.16
C GLY A 9 -21.08 -7.92 16.01
N LEU A 10 -20.25 -6.99 15.52
CA LEU A 10 -19.22 -6.32 16.33
C LEU A 10 -19.81 -5.12 17.07
N THR A 11 -19.31 -4.88 18.27
CA THR A 11 -19.61 -3.64 19.02
C THR A 11 -18.95 -2.44 18.35
N GLU A 12 -19.46 -1.24 18.62
CA GLU A 12 -18.84 0.01 18.16
C GLU A 12 -17.35 0.11 18.58
N LYS A 13 -17.05 -0.34 19.81
CA LYS A 13 -15.68 -0.39 20.32
C LYS A 13 -14.77 -1.30 19.49
N GLU A 14 -15.24 -2.49 19.13
CA GLU A 14 -14.45 -3.42 18.30
C GLU A 14 -14.28 -2.91 16.88
N VAL A 15 -15.31 -2.31 16.28
CA VAL A 15 -15.20 -1.66 14.98
C VAL A 15 -14.18 -0.52 15.03
N GLY A 16 -14.21 0.31 16.08
CA GLY A 16 -13.21 1.36 16.29
C GLY A 16 -11.79 0.82 16.44
N GLN A 17 -11.60 -0.29 17.16
CA GLN A 17 -10.31 -0.96 17.29
C GLN A 17 -9.82 -1.53 15.95
N ALA A 18 -10.72 -2.12 15.15
CA ALA A 18 -10.40 -2.62 13.82
C ALA A 18 -9.95 -1.49 12.87
N LEU A 19 -10.72 -0.40 12.79
CA LEU A 19 -10.37 0.78 11.99
C LEU A 19 -9.04 1.40 12.43
N GLN A 20 -8.77 1.46 13.74
CA GLN A 20 -7.48 1.94 14.25
C GLN A 20 -6.32 1.02 13.85
N ARG A 21 -6.53 -0.32 13.90
CA ARG A 21 -5.52 -1.30 13.47
C ARG A 21 -5.23 -1.17 11.97
N VAL A 22 -6.26 -1.04 11.14
CA VAL A 22 -6.15 -0.81 9.70
C VAL A 22 -5.38 0.47 9.40
N ARG A 23 -5.69 1.58 10.09
CA ARG A 23 -4.94 2.84 9.93
C ARG A 23 -3.45 2.67 10.22
N ARG A 24 -3.12 1.93 11.28
CA ARG A 24 -1.72 1.66 11.65
C ARG A 24 -1.04 0.76 10.64
N LEU A 25 -1.72 -0.24 10.09
CA LEU A 25 -1.20 -1.10 9.03
C LEU A 25 -0.87 -0.27 7.78
N LEU A 26 -1.79 0.57 7.30
CA LEU A 26 -1.54 1.46 6.17
C LEU A 26 -0.38 2.43 6.44
N SER A 27 -0.31 3.00 7.65
CA SER A 27 0.80 3.89 8.01
C SER A 27 2.13 3.14 8.02
N ALA A 28 2.17 1.91 8.55
CA ALA A 28 3.39 1.12 8.60
C ALA A 28 3.82 0.59 7.22
N ALA A 29 2.88 0.35 6.32
CA ALA A 29 3.13 -0.14 4.97
C ALA A 29 3.62 0.96 4.01
N HIS A 30 3.05 2.16 4.11
CA HIS A 30 3.28 3.20 3.11
C HIS A 30 4.02 4.42 3.66
N LEU A 31 4.07 4.64 4.98
CA LEU A 31 4.61 5.90 5.56
C LEU A 31 5.78 5.69 6.52
N ASP A 32 5.97 4.48 7.04
CA ASP A 32 7.06 4.19 7.97
C ASP A 32 8.43 4.40 7.28
N PRO A 33 9.34 5.20 7.85
CA PRO A 33 10.61 5.52 7.20
C PRO A 33 11.48 4.32 6.88
N ALA A 34 11.48 3.27 7.71
CA ALA A 34 12.27 2.07 7.45
C ALA A 34 11.64 1.27 6.30
N THR A 35 10.31 1.06 6.34
CA THR A 35 9.59 0.41 5.23
C THR A 35 9.79 1.14 3.91
N VAL A 36 9.67 2.47 3.89
CA VAL A 36 9.81 3.30 2.68
C VAL A 36 11.23 3.20 2.10
N ARG A 37 12.27 3.13 2.94
CA ARG A 37 13.66 2.93 2.50
C ARG A 37 13.97 1.50 2.04
N GLY A 38 12.97 0.62 2.01
CA GLY A 38 13.15 -0.78 1.60
C GLY A 38 13.74 -1.67 2.69
N GLU A 39 13.89 -1.17 3.92
CA GLU A 39 14.36 -1.95 5.05
C GLU A 39 13.31 -2.99 5.49
N ARG A 40 13.61 -3.72 6.55
CA ARG A 40 12.70 -4.73 7.10
C ARG A 40 11.51 -4.05 7.79
N PRO A 41 10.26 -4.36 7.39
CA PRO A 41 9.05 -3.64 7.84
C PRO A 41 8.53 -4.18 9.18
N GLU A 42 9.32 -4.01 10.24
CA GLU A 42 9.05 -4.58 11.58
C GLU A 42 7.71 -4.10 12.17
N GLU A 43 7.39 -2.81 12.02
CA GLU A 43 6.13 -2.27 12.52
C GLU A 43 4.92 -2.85 11.82
N PHE A 44 4.99 -3.02 10.50
CA PHE A 44 3.92 -3.65 9.74
C PHE A 44 3.75 -5.12 10.14
N ALA A 45 4.85 -5.89 10.19
CA ALA A 45 4.84 -7.28 10.60
C ALA A 45 4.19 -7.46 11.97
N ARG A 46 4.58 -6.64 12.96
CA ARG A 46 4.03 -6.62 14.33
C ARG A 46 2.53 -6.33 14.39
N LEU A 47 2.00 -5.60 13.40
CA LEU A 47 0.59 -5.28 13.30
C LEU A 47 -0.25 -6.39 12.65
N LEU A 48 0.36 -7.31 11.91
CA LEU A 48 -0.37 -8.45 11.35
C LEU A 48 -0.79 -9.45 12.44
N HIS A 49 -1.88 -10.17 12.16
CA HIS A 49 -2.24 -11.36 12.91
C HIS A 49 -1.08 -12.38 12.87
N PRO A 50 -0.76 -13.13 13.95
CA PRO A 50 0.42 -14.01 13.99
C PRO A 50 0.56 -14.96 12.80
N ARG A 51 -0.53 -15.61 12.37
CA ARG A 51 -0.52 -16.48 11.18
C ARG A 51 -0.23 -15.71 9.89
N GLN A 52 -0.83 -14.54 9.72
CA GLN A 52 -0.57 -13.69 8.54
C GLN A 52 0.84 -13.12 8.54
N ARG A 53 1.40 -12.82 9.71
CA ARG A 53 2.78 -12.36 9.88
C ARG A 53 3.77 -13.42 9.44
N GLU A 54 3.54 -14.69 9.80
CA GLU A 54 4.42 -15.78 9.39
C GLU A 54 4.49 -15.88 7.86
N GLU A 55 3.32 -15.92 7.20
CA GLU A 55 3.25 -15.96 5.74
C GLU A 55 3.84 -14.72 5.07
N PHE A 56 3.57 -13.54 5.64
CA PHE A 56 4.16 -12.28 5.20
C PHE A 56 5.68 -12.33 5.24
N LEU A 57 6.29 -12.72 6.36
CA LEU A 57 7.73 -12.77 6.51
C LEU A 57 8.37 -13.87 5.65
N ARG A 58 7.68 -15.00 5.46
CA ARG A 58 8.16 -16.12 4.63
C ARG A 58 8.36 -15.69 3.17
N HIS A 59 7.49 -14.82 2.66
CA HIS A 59 7.47 -14.40 1.26
C HIS A 59 7.89 -12.94 1.02
N LEU A 60 8.45 -12.28 2.04
CA LEU A 60 8.79 -10.85 1.98
C LEU A 60 9.73 -10.54 0.82
N ASP A 61 10.75 -11.36 0.60
CA ASP A 61 11.75 -11.14 -0.44
C ASP A 61 11.55 -12.07 -1.65
N ALA A 62 10.37 -12.68 -1.77
CA ALA A 62 10.01 -13.45 -2.95
C ALA A 62 9.60 -12.49 -4.09
N GLY A 63 10.05 -12.77 -5.31
CA GLY A 63 9.59 -12.06 -6.51
C GLY A 63 8.27 -12.62 -7.04
N GLY A 64 7.64 -11.89 -7.96
CA GLY A 64 6.42 -12.31 -8.64
C GLY A 64 5.17 -12.35 -7.74
N PRO A 65 4.10 -13.05 -8.17
CA PRO A 65 2.78 -12.97 -7.53
C PRO A 65 2.70 -13.47 -6.08
N SER A 66 3.69 -14.25 -5.62
CA SER A 66 3.76 -14.72 -4.24
C SER A 66 4.49 -13.76 -3.30
N GLY A 67 5.19 -12.75 -3.84
CA GLY A 67 5.92 -11.76 -3.06
C GLY A 67 5.00 -10.90 -2.22
N THR A 68 5.31 -10.73 -0.94
CA THR A 68 4.46 -9.95 -0.01
C THR A 68 5.01 -8.54 0.23
N ARG A 69 6.18 -8.20 -0.31
CA ARG A 69 6.68 -6.82 -0.32
C ARG A 69 5.82 -5.89 -1.17
N SER A 70 5.07 -6.44 -2.13
CA SER A 70 4.10 -5.68 -2.92
C SER A 70 3.00 -5.02 -2.09
N TRP A 71 2.78 -5.48 -0.85
CA TRP A 71 1.83 -4.92 0.13
C TRP A 71 2.31 -3.60 0.75
N LEU A 72 3.54 -3.19 0.44
CA LEU A 72 4.25 -2.07 1.04
C LEU A 72 4.69 -1.11 -0.05
N PHE A 73 4.85 0.16 0.32
CA PHE A 73 5.69 1.07 -0.44
C PHE A 73 7.13 0.91 0.06
N SER A 74 7.96 0.19 -0.69
CA SER A 74 9.37 -0.04 -0.36
C SER A 74 10.25 0.31 -1.55
N LEU A 75 11.08 1.35 -1.43
CA LEU A 75 12.05 1.71 -2.46
C LEU A 75 13.09 0.61 -2.62
N ALA A 76 13.44 0.29 -3.86
CA ALA A 76 14.55 -0.61 -4.12
C ALA A 76 15.84 0.00 -3.54
N PRO A 77 16.66 -0.80 -2.82
CA PRO A 77 17.90 -0.33 -2.22
C PRO A 77 18.78 0.39 -3.25
N ASP A 78 19.40 1.50 -2.84
CA ASP A 78 20.33 2.29 -3.65
C ASP A 78 19.76 2.85 -4.98
N THR A 79 18.43 2.87 -5.15
CA THR A 79 17.80 3.42 -6.36
C THR A 79 17.25 4.83 -6.18
N ALA A 80 16.84 5.20 -4.96
CA ALA A 80 16.26 6.48 -4.64
C ALA A 80 16.32 6.79 -3.13
N GLU A 81 16.27 8.08 -2.81
CA GLU A 81 16.19 8.60 -1.44
C GLU A 81 14.88 9.38 -1.25
N PRO A 82 14.13 9.14 -0.15
CA PRO A 82 12.97 9.97 0.20
C PRO A 82 13.37 11.44 0.40
N VAL A 83 12.56 12.36 -0.09
CA VAL A 83 12.81 13.81 0.02
C VAL A 83 11.90 14.43 1.06
N GLY A 84 12.49 14.94 2.15
CA GLY A 84 11.75 15.50 3.27
C GLY A 84 11.01 14.45 4.11
N ASP A 85 10.06 14.90 4.92
CA ASP A 85 9.30 14.09 5.89
C ASP A 85 7.79 14.07 5.62
N VAL A 86 7.35 14.67 4.50
CA VAL A 86 5.94 14.79 4.14
C VAL A 86 5.60 13.91 2.95
N VAL A 87 4.73 12.92 3.20
CA VAL A 87 4.00 12.17 2.18
C VAL A 87 2.58 12.71 2.11
N LYS A 88 2.09 13.08 0.92
CA LYS A 88 0.69 13.49 0.78
C LYS A 88 -0.20 12.27 0.66
N VAL A 89 -1.28 12.25 1.44
CA VAL A 89 -2.24 11.16 1.49
C VAL A 89 -3.64 11.68 1.21
N SER A 90 -4.35 11.06 0.28
CA SER A 90 -5.75 11.38 -0.03
C SER A 90 -6.51 10.09 -0.26
N GLY A 91 -7.63 9.89 0.42
CA GLY A 91 -8.35 8.63 0.27
C GLY A 91 -9.54 8.49 1.18
N GLU A 92 -10.19 7.34 1.07
CA GLU A 92 -11.34 6.99 1.88
C GLU A 92 -11.27 5.57 2.40
N THR A 93 -12.17 5.28 3.33
CA THR A 93 -12.35 3.95 3.89
C THR A 93 -13.83 3.72 4.04
N THR A 94 -14.31 2.63 3.46
CA THR A 94 -15.69 2.16 3.57
C THR A 94 -15.73 0.96 4.50
N ILE A 95 -16.90 0.72 5.08
CA ILE A 95 -17.13 -0.42 5.96
C ILE A 95 -18.49 -1.04 5.64
N SER A 96 -18.53 -2.36 5.53
CA SER A 96 -19.72 -3.13 5.21
C SER A 96 -19.78 -4.40 6.05
N GLU A 97 -20.96 -5.04 6.14
CA GLU A 97 -21.08 -6.33 6.79
C GLU A 97 -20.38 -7.42 5.98
N ARG A 98 -19.64 -8.29 6.67
CA ARG A 98 -18.98 -9.45 6.05
C ARG A 98 -19.90 -10.67 6.11
N ALA A 99 -19.95 -11.42 5.01
CA ALA A 99 -20.61 -12.73 5.01
C ALA A 99 -19.95 -13.67 6.03
N GLY A 100 -20.74 -14.25 6.93
CA GLY A 100 -20.23 -15.07 8.04
C GLY A 100 -19.92 -14.30 9.33
N GLY A 101 -20.27 -13.01 9.39
CA GLY A 101 -20.13 -12.17 10.58
C GLY A 101 -18.84 -11.35 10.60
N GLY A 102 -18.88 -10.25 11.35
CA GLY A 102 -17.86 -9.21 11.30
C GLY A 102 -18.10 -8.19 10.19
N VAL A 103 -17.05 -7.45 9.85
CA VAL A 103 -17.07 -6.37 8.87
C VAL A 103 -15.96 -6.53 7.84
N THR A 104 -16.25 -6.09 6.62
CA THR A 104 -15.24 -5.82 5.60
C THR A 104 -14.92 -4.33 5.63
N ILE A 105 -13.64 -3.98 5.64
CA ILE A 105 -13.12 -2.61 5.64
C ILE A 105 -12.31 -2.45 4.35
N GLU A 106 -12.82 -1.67 3.41
CA GLU A 106 -12.12 -1.39 2.16
C GLU A 106 -11.47 -0.01 2.24
N THR A 107 -10.23 0.08 1.78
CA THR A 107 -9.46 1.32 1.78
C THR A 107 -9.04 1.64 0.35
N ASP A 108 -9.17 2.89 -0.05
CA ASP A 108 -8.73 3.42 -1.34
C ASP A 108 -7.97 4.71 -1.08
N TYR A 109 -6.64 4.65 -1.18
CA TYR A 109 -5.75 5.76 -0.85
C TYR A 109 -4.74 6.02 -1.96
N LEU A 110 -4.50 7.31 -2.21
CA LEU A 110 -3.36 7.82 -2.94
C LEU A 110 -2.26 8.22 -1.95
N PHE A 111 -1.05 7.75 -2.20
CA PHE A 111 0.18 8.18 -1.51
C PHE A 111 1.12 8.83 -2.53
N VAL A 112 1.61 10.02 -2.21
CA VAL A 112 2.56 10.74 -3.07
C VAL A 112 3.91 10.83 -2.37
N HIS A 113 4.85 10.04 -2.86
CA HIS A 113 6.21 9.91 -2.34
C HIS A 113 7.18 10.77 -3.14
N PRO A 114 7.66 11.91 -2.59
CA PRO A 114 8.74 12.65 -3.22
C PRO A 114 10.06 11.90 -3.02
N VAL A 115 10.80 11.70 -4.11
CA VAL A 115 12.07 10.97 -4.10
C VAL A 115 13.11 11.66 -4.98
N SER A 116 14.39 11.46 -4.67
CA SER A 116 15.53 11.94 -5.45
C SER A 116 16.48 10.81 -5.76
N ARG A 117 17.35 10.98 -6.76
CA ARG A 117 18.44 10.04 -6.99
C ARG A 117 19.40 10.07 -5.80
N PRO A 118 20.00 8.93 -5.42
CA PRO A 118 20.98 8.88 -4.34
C PRO A 118 22.11 9.87 -4.57
N GLY A 119 22.43 10.67 -3.55
CA GLY A 119 23.47 11.71 -3.61
C GLY A 119 23.20 12.89 -4.55
N ALA A 120 22.02 12.98 -5.19
CA ALA A 120 21.66 14.07 -6.09
C ALA A 120 20.29 14.69 -5.71
N PRO A 121 20.22 15.42 -4.56
CA PRO A 121 18.97 15.86 -3.94
C PRO A 121 18.13 16.83 -4.79
N LEU A 122 18.71 17.43 -5.83
CA LEU A 122 18.00 18.32 -6.75
C LEU A 122 17.21 17.58 -7.85
N THR A 123 17.32 16.26 -7.94
CA THR A 123 16.64 15.42 -8.95
C THR A 123 15.24 14.96 -8.51
N VAL A 124 14.52 15.82 -7.80
CA VAL A 124 13.25 15.46 -7.17
C VAL A 124 12.21 15.06 -8.21
N THR A 125 11.65 13.87 -8.06
CA THR A 125 10.47 13.37 -8.76
C THR A 125 9.43 12.89 -7.74
N ARG A 126 8.27 12.44 -8.22
CA ARG A 126 7.21 11.86 -7.39
C ARG A 126 6.85 10.48 -7.89
N VAL A 127 6.72 9.56 -6.95
CA VAL A 127 5.99 8.31 -7.17
C VAL A 127 4.60 8.49 -6.60
N VAL A 128 3.58 8.26 -7.40
CA VAL A 128 2.18 8.24 -6.96
C VAL A 128 1.76 6.77 -6.87
N GLU A 129 1.32 6.36 -5.70
CA GLU A 129 0.77 5.03 -5.45
C GLU A 129 -0.74 5.15 -5.24
N HIS A 130 -1.53 4.45 -6.06
CA HIS A 130 -2.94 4.20 -5.77
C HIS A 130 -3.08 2.82 -5.15
N HIS A 131 -3.30 2.79 -3.85
CA HIS A 131 -3.38 1.56 -3.07
C HIS A 131 -4.81 1.27 -2.65
N ARG A 132 -5.28 0.07 -2.98
CA ARG A 132 -6.52 -0.50 -2.46
C ARG A 132 -6.23 -1.69 -1.58
N SER A 133 -6.96 -1.79 -0.48
CA SER A 133 -6.90 -2.96 0.38
C SER A 133 -8.27 -3.33 0.89
N GLU A 134 -8.47 -4.62 1.07
CA GLU A 134 -9.61 -5.18 1.78
C GLU A 134 -9.10 -5.79 3.08
N PHE A 135 -9.65 -5.34 4.20
CA PHE A 135 -9.42 -5.95 5.50
C PHE A 135 -10.71 -6.59 5.99
N SER A 136 -10.57 -7.71 6.70
CA SER A 136 -11.67 -8.33 7.42
C SER A 136 -11.45 -8.20 8.91
N ALA A 137 -12.49 -7.78 9.62
CA ALA A 137 -12.49 -7.75 11.07
C ALA A 137 -13.65 -8.57 11.64
N TYR A 138 -13.35 -9.55 12.48
CA TYR A 138 -14.32 -10.51 12.99
C TYR A 138 -13.87 -11.08 14.34
N ARG A 139 -14.74 -11.82 15.03
CA ARG A 139 -14.37 -12.53 16.25
C ARG A 139 -13.93 -13.95 15.94
N GLU A 140 -12.80 -14.35 16.49
CA GLU A 140 -12.33 -15.73 16.51
C GLU A 140 -11.94 -16.10 17.95
N GLY A 141 -12.53 -17.15 18.51
CA GLY A 141 -12.28 -17.55 19.90
C GLY A 141 -12.54 -16.43 20.93
N GLY A 142 -13.54 -15.56 20.67
CA GLY A 142 -13.87 -14.41 21.52
C GLY A 142 -12.93 -13.21 21.41
N ARG A 143 -11.95 -13.23 20.51
CA ARG A 143 -11.00 -12.13 20.28
C ARG A 143 -11.26 -11.47 18.93
N LEU A 144 -11.06 -10.16 18.87
CA LEU A 144 -11.09 -9.41 17.62
C LEU A 144 -9.86 -9.75 16.77
N VAL A 145 -10.10 -10.23 15.55
CA VAL A 145 -9.10 -10.44 14.51
C VAL A 145 -9.24 -9.33 13.48
N VAL A 146 -8.12 -8.83 12.97
CA VAL A 146 -8.04 -7.98 11.78
C VAL A 146 -7.08 -8.66 10.81
N TRP A 147 -7.55 -8.92 9.60
CA TRP A 147 -6.85 -9.68 8.57
C TRP A 147 -6.80 -8.88 7.28
N LEU A 148 -5.61 -8.73 6.66
CA LEU A 148 -5.49 -8.18 5.31
C LEU A 148 -5.93 -9.26 4.30
N ALA A 149 -7.09 -9.10 3.69
CA ALA A 149 -7.67 -10.11 2.80
C ALA A 149 -7.14 -9.98 1.36
N ALA A 150 -6.95 -8.75 0.90
CA ALA A 150 -6.40 -8.45 -0.41
C ALA A 150 -5.78 -7.06 -0.42
N ASP A 151 -4.79 -6.88 -1.27
CA ASP A 151 -4.19 -5.60 -1.61
C ASP A 151 -3.99 -5.52 -3.12
N LYS A 152 -4.04 -4.30 -3.65
CA LYS A 152 -3.69 -3.96 -5.02
C LYS A 152 -3.10 -2.57 -5.07
N SER A 153 -2.04 -2.39 -5.84
CA SER A 153 -1.44 -1.09 -6.10
C SER A 153 -1.30 -0.81 -7.58
N ALA A 154 -1.48 0.45 -7.95
CA ALA A 154 -1.02 1.03 -9.20
C ALA A 154 0.06 2.07 -8.88
N LEU A 155 1.22 1.95 -9.52
CA LEU A 155 2.36 2.83 -9.35
C LEU A 155 2.56 3.69 -10.58
N PHE A 156 2.69 5.00 -10.38
CA PHE A 156 3.02 5.97 -11.40
C PHE A 156 4.34 6.65 -11.06
N GLY A 157 5.15 6.94 -12.08
CA GLY A 157 6.48 7.54 -11.87
C GLY A 157 7.54 6.53 -11.42
N ALA A 158 7.27 5.23 -11.58
CA ALA A 158 8.18 4.12 -11.32
C ALA A 158 8.34 3.24 -12.57
N ASN A 159 9.39 2.44 -12.60
CA ASN A 159 9.61 1.39 -13.60
C ASN A 159 8.66 0.21 -13.32
N CYS A 160 8.19 -0.43 -14.39
CA CYS A 160 7.29 -1.58 -14.28
C CYS A 160 8.00 -2.89 -13.95
N ASP A 161 9.31 -2.96 -14.20
CA ASP A 161 10.19 -4.09 -13.93
C ASP A 161 11.41 -3.60 -13.15
N PRO A 162 12.04 -4.49 -12.35
CA PRO A 162 11.67 -5.90 -12.12
C PRO A 162 10.42 -6.06 -11.23
N ASP A 163 9.77 -7.22 -11.33
CA ASP A 163 8.67 -7.63 -10.43
C ASP A 163 9.21 -8.30 -9.15
N ASP A 164 9.99 -7.53 -8.38
CA ASP A 164 10.62 -7.95 -7.12
C ASP A 164 9.90 -7.42 -5.87
N GLY A 165 8.73 -6.80 -6.07
CA GLY A 165 7.93 -6.17 -5.03
C GLY A 165 8.41 -4.78 -4.59
N PHE A 166 9.64 -4.38 -4.94
CA PHE A 166 10.13 -3.03 -4.66
C PHE A 166 9.59 -2.01 -5.66
N VAL A 167 9.63 -0.74 -5.25
CA VAL A 167 9.36 0.42 -6.08
C VAL A 167 10.69 0.90 -6.64
N HIS A 168 10.79 0.98 -7.97
CA HIS A 168 11.95 1.47 -8.69
C HIS A 168 11.61 2.81 -9.34
N PRO A 169 11.82 3.97 -8.68
CA PRO A 169 11.42 5.26 -9.24
C PRO A 169 12.08 5.54 -10.59
N ARG A 170 11.36 6.26 -11.45
CA ARG A 170 11.86 6.68 -12.74
C ARG A 170 12.23 8.16 -12.69
N PHE A 171 13.45 8.47 -13.10
CA PHE A 171 13.97 9.83 -13.15
C PHE A 171 14.16 10.30 -14.60
N PRO A 172 14.12 11.62 -14.85
CA PRO A 172 14.52 12.17 -16.13
C PRO A 172 15.91 11.68 -16.56
N GLY A 173 16.02 11.28 -17.83
CA GLY A 173 17.26 10.74 -18.41
C GLY A 173 17.47 9.24 -18.23
N ASP A 174 16.64 8.54 -17.45
CA ASP A 174 16.74 7.08 -17.36
C ASP A 174 16.48 6.40 -18.71
N PRO A 175 17.18 5.27 -19.00
CA PRO A 175 16.87 4.42 -20.15
C PRO A 175 15.38 4.06 -20.19
N ARG A 176 14.83 3.87 -21.39
CA ARG A 176 13.45 3.41 -21.51
C ARG A 176 13.38 1.94 -21.07
N GLY A 177 12.91 1.69 -19.85
CA GLY A 177 12.55 0.36 -19.37
C GLY A 177 11.23 -0.16 -19.95
N ALA A 178 10.71 -1.23 -19.34
CA ALA A 178 9.41 -1.79 -19.69
C ALA A 178 8.33 -0.70 -19.70
N ARG A 179 7.47 -0.74 -20.73
CA ARG A 179 6.49 0.33 -20.97
C ARG A 179 5.27 0.12 -20.07
N PRO A 180 4.75 1.20 -19.47
CA PRO A 180 3.42 1.19 -18.89
C PRO A 180 2.38 0.73 -19.91
N SER A 181 1.31 0.10 -19.41
CA SER A 181 0.28 -0.51 -20.25
C SER A 181 -1.06 0.23 -20.15
N GLY A 182 -1.93 0.02 -21.14
CA GLY A 182 -3.28 0.59 -21.16
C GLY A 182 -3.34 2.04 -21.65
N ALA A 183 -4.55 2.61 -21.61
CA ALA A 183 -4.77 4.03 -21.92
C ALA A 183 -4.20 4.91 -20.80
N PRO A 184 -3.54 6.03 -21.12
CA PRO A 184 -3.05 6.96 -20.11
C PRO A 184 -4.19 7.48 -19.20
N VAL A 185 -3.97 7.42 -17.90
CA VAL A 185 -4.89 7.92 -16.86
C VAL A 185 -4.25 9.04 -16.05
N ASP A 186 -5.06 9.85 -15.37
CA ASP A 186 -4.58 10.81 -14.38
C ASP A 186 -4.20 10.05 -13.09
N PRO A 187 -2.93 10.09 -12.63
CA PRO A 187 -2.52 9.35 -11.43
C PRO A 187 -3.16 9.89 -10.14
N TYR A 188 -3.75 11.08 -10.16
CA TYR A 188 -4.43 11.70 -9.02
C TYR A 188 -5.95 11.49 -9.06
N ASP A 189 -6.49 10.94 -10.14
CA ASP A 189 -7.91 10.60 -10.24
C ASP A 189 -8.21 9.26 -9.55
N ARG A 190 -8.94 9.32 -8.44
CA ARG A 190 -9.36 8.14 -7.67
C ARG A 190 -10.54 7.40 -8.30
N ALA A 191 -11.33 8.07 -9.14
CA ALA A 191 -12.59 7.55 -9.65
C ALA A 191 -12.40 6.53 -10.79
N SER A 192 -11.27 6.57 -11.49
CA SER A 192 -10.98 5.73 -12.67
C SER A 192 -10.69 4.26 -12.34
N GLY A 193 -10.63 3.87 -11.06
CA GLY A 193 -10.49 2.47 -10.66
C GLY A 193 -9.16 1.83 -11.05
N VAL A 194 -8.11 2.65 -11.23
CA VAL A 194 -6.84 2.26 -11.85
C VAL A 194 -6.15 1.11 -11.13
N SER A 195 -6.25 1.03 -9.80
CA SER A 195 -5.73 -0.05 -8.98
C SER A 195 -6.43 -1.41 -9.15
N ALA A 196 -7.55 -1.47 -9.89
CA ALA A 196 -8.13 -2.74 -10.35
C ALA A 196 -7.44 -3.31 -11.60
N GLY A 197 -6.59 -2.51 -12.26
CA GLY A 197 -5.85 -2.85 -13.47
C GLY A 197 -4.41 -3.31 -13.20
N PRO A 198 -3.50 -3.17 -14.19
CA PRO A 198 -2.10 -3.57 -14.03
C PRO A 198 -1.37 -2.69 -13.00
N ARG A 199 -0.37 -3.26 -12.31
CA ARG A 199 0.45 -2.55 -11.31
C ARG A 199 1.19 -1.32 -11.86
N CYS A 200 1.43 -1.28 -13.18
CA CYS A 200 2.12 -0.19 -13.88
C CYS A 200 1.28 0.35 -15.07
N PRO A 201 0.25 1.15 -14.79
CA PRO A 201 -0.59 1.78 -15.81
C PRO A 201 0.11 2.98 -16.48
N ALA A 202 -0.24 3.26 -17.73
CA ALA A 202 0.20 4.49 -18.41
C ALA A 202 -0.39 5.74 -17.73
N ALA A 203 0.41 6.81 -17.62
CA ALA A 203 0.02 8.07 -16.99
C ALA A 203 -0.01 9.24 -17.99
N LEU A 204 -0.92 10.20 -17.80
CA LEU A 204 -0.91 11.48 -18.51
C LEU A 204 0.23 12.42 -18.05
N GLY A 205 0.82 12.13 -16.89
CA GLY A 205 1.91 12.84 -16.23
C GLY A 205 1.99 12.41 -14.76
N THR A 206 3.03 12.81 -14.03
CA THR A 206 3.17 12.59 -12.56
C THR A 206 3.73 13.82 -11.88
#